data_AF-A0A7V0TBC2-F1
#
_entry.id   AF-A0A7V0TBC2-F1
#
_cell.length_a   1.000
_cell.length_b   1.000
_cell.length_c   1.000
_cell.angle_alpha   90.00
_cell.angle_beta   90.00
_cell.angle_gamma   90.00
#
_symmetry.space_group_name_H-M   'P 1'
#
loop_
_entity.id
_entity.type
_entity.pdbx_description
1 polymer ?
#
loop_
_entity_poly.entity_id
_entity_poly.type
_entity_poly.pdbx_seq_one_letter_code
_entity_poly.pdbx_strand_id
1 'polypeptide(L)'
;MIQCLADILKLKTLPADILDKTPEISRLDIDETTMQAVRDEIEQLSGHIGKAQFEIDSLRRMSKDQGQFQNVYYRKLHNTEASTDLELALDNRAIIKNALFNVLSNPYIAEIAEPQIKSYPYNPGLLSVRFEIEYRLKKELIEDIIELVPFRSVRNREESYDFHAYTAKFSDIPFQLRRDIQRGDYRIIAVVKLINRHSQSRHIFIDEKYFADTLPKIRSIPISKTNQFRQLMVLTASNIDIQMYLNNVPHVSSYELEMSVADFNNLDHIAVEFVRLADLPRYLNELP
;
A
#
# COMPACT_ATOMS: atom_id res chain seq x y z
N MET A 1 31.13 67.07 -11.58
CA MET A 1 32.31 67.34 -10.74
C MET A 1 32.39 66.21 -9.73
N ILE A 2 32.87 65.01 -10.06
CA ILE A 2 34.22 64.67 -10.54
C ILE A 2 35.25 65.47 -9.74
N GLN A 3 35.67 64.93 -8.59
CA GLN A 3 37.07 64.94 -8.13
C GLN A 3 37.18 64.16 -6.80
N CYS A 4 37.23 62.82 -6.84
CA CYS A 4 37.72 62.00 -5.71
C CYS A 4 38.11 60.59 -6.20
N LEU A 5 38.80 60.50 -7.34
CA LEU A 5 39.22 59.23 -7.94
C LEU A 5 40.64 59.29 -8.55
N ALA A 6 41.50 60.16 -8.03
CA ALA A 6 42.81 60.43 -8.65
C ALA A 6 43.97 60.63 -7.65
N ASP A 7 43.93 60.00 -6.48
CA ASP A 7 45.10 59.96 -5.56
C ASP A 7 45.69 58.55 -5.37
N ILE A 8 45.22 57.58 -6.15
CA ILE A 8 45.97 56.34 -6.38
C ILE A 8 46.84 56.58 -7.61
N LEU A 9 48.17 56.46 -7.44
CA LEU A 9 49.24 56.66 -8.42
C LEU A 9 49.74 58.09 -8.63
N LYS A 10 50.73 58.49 -7.82
CA LYS A 10 51.95 59.14 -8.33
C LYS A 10 53.12 58.96 -7.35
N LEU A 11 53.93 57.96 -7.67
CA LEU A 11 55.30 57.79 -7.19
C LEU A 11 56.10 59.10 -7.35
N LYS A 12 56.81 59.51 -6.30
CA LYS A 12 58.04 60.29 -6.42
C LYS A 12 59.10 59.69 -5.51
N THR A 13 60.19 59.34 -6.17
CA THR A 13 61.43 58.77 -5.67
C THR A 13 62.32 59.81 -4.98
N LEU A 14 63.25 59.26 -4.18
CA LEU A 14 64.53 59.79 -3.65
C LEU A 14 64.55 60.19 -2.16
N PRO A 15 65.66 60.02 -1.41
CA PRO A 15 66.98 59.49 -1.81
C PRO A 15 67.44 58.24 -1.01
N ALA A 16 68.38 57.49 -1.60
CA ALA A 16 69.04 56.32 -1.05
C ALA A 16 70.24 56.70 -0.16
N ASP A 17 70.02 57.51 0.87
CA ASP A 17 71.09 58.00 1.74
C ASP A 17 70.64 58.14 3.21
N ILE A 18 70.18 57.04 3.80
CA ILE A 18 70.34 56.76 5.23
C ILE A 18 70.54 55.25 5.38
N LEU A 19 71.61 54.75 4.77
CA LEU A 19 72.05 53.37 4.91
C LEU A 19 73.42 53.36 5.58
N ASP A 20 73.53 53.96 6.77
CA ASP A 20 74.67 53.66 7.65
C ASP A 20 74.45 54.06 9.11
N LYS A 21 73.37 53.55 9.72
CA LYS A 21 73.30 53.31 11.17
C LYS A 21 72.31 52.19 11.42
N THR A 22 72.73 50.94 11.24
CA THR A 22 72.09 49.80 11.92
C THR A 22 72.35 49.98 13.41
N PRO A 23 71.34 50.28 14.25
CA PRO A 23 71.45 49.87 15.64
C PRO A 23 71.39 48.34 15.61
N GLU A 24 72.35 47.67 16.25
CA GLU A 24 72.15 46.28 16.66
C GLU A 24 70.91 46.22 17.54
N ILE A 25 69.76 45.94 16.93
CA ILE A 25 68.57 45.53 17.66
C ILE A 25 68.86 44.09 18.05
N SER A 26 69.32 43.94 19.30
CA SER A 26 69.39 42.69 20.01
C SER A 26 68.15 41.87 19.66
N ARG A 27 68.34 40.66 19.14
CA ARG A 27 67.25 39.68 19.04
C ARG A 27 66.69 39.53 20.44
N LEU A 28 65.55 40.17 20.70
CA LEU A 28 64.68 39.78 21.79
C LEU A 28 64.23 38.37 21.41
N ASP A 29 64.85 37.38 22.05
CA ASP A 29 64.38 35.99 22.03
C ASP A 29 62.97 36.01 22.61
N ILE A 30 61.98 36.14 21.72
CA ILE A 30 60.58 35.93 22.09
C ILE A 30 60.50 34.44 22.41
N ASP A 31 60.34 34.12 23.70
CA ASP A 31 60.20 32.75 24.18
C ASP A 31 59.11 32.03 23.37
N GLU A 32 59.39 30.77 23.01
CA GLU A 32 58.54 29.91 22.20
C GLU A 32 57.14 29.79 22.81
N THR A 33 57.03 29.87 24.14
CA THR A 33 55.75 29.91 24.86
C THR A 33 54.90 31.14 24.52
N THR A 34 55.53 32.30 24.31
CA THR A 34 54.86 33.56 23.96
C THR A 34 54.41 33.53 22.50
N MET A 35 55.23 32.97 21.61
CA MET A 35 54.84 32.74 20.21
C MET A 35 53.69 31.73 20.09
N GLN A 36 53.65 30.71 20.95
CA GLN A 36 52.56 29.74 20.97
C GLN A 36 51.26 30.36 21.51
N ALA A 37 51.33 31.16 22.58
CA ALA A 37 50.16 31.87 23.10
C ALA A 37 49.54 32.82 22.05
N VAL A 38 50.37 33.53 21.28
CA VAL A 38 49.89 34.38 20.18
C VAL A 38 49.25 33.55 19.06
N ARG A 39 49.79 32.37 18.73
CA ARG A 39 49.18 31.47 17.74
C ARG A 39 47.83 30.95 18.20
N ASP A 40 47.73 30.53 19.45
CA ASP A 40 46.49 30.03 20.04
C ASP A 40 45.42 31.13 20.09
N GLU A 41 45.81 32.38 20.39
CA GLU A 41 44.92 33.54 20.37
C GLU A 41 44.46 33.88 18.94
N ILE A 42 45.35 33.83 17.94
CA ILE A 42 45.01 34.01 16.52
C ILE A 42 44.07 32.90 16.03
N GLU A 43 44.27 31.65 16.47
CA GLU A 43 43.42 30.51 16.11
C GLU A 43 42.03 30.65 16.73
N GLN A 44 41.96 31.08 18.00
CA GLN A 44 40.70 31.42 18.65
C GLN A 44 39.99 32.56 17.90
N LEU A 45 40.69 33.67 17.60
CA LEU A 45 40.11 34.80 16.86
C LEU A 45 39.62 34.38 15.47
N SER A 46 40.36 33.54 14.77
CA SER A 46 39.96 32.99 13.46
C SER A 46 38.71 32.10 13.57
N GLY A 47 38.63 31.28 14.62
CA GLY A 47 37.45 30.48 14.93
C GLY A 47 36.20 31.33 15.25
N HIS A 48 36.37 32.44 15.96
CA HIS A 48 35.27 33.38 16.23
C HIS A 48 34.81 34.12 14.97
N ILE A 49 35.74 34.52 14.09
CA ILE A 49 35.44 35.17 12.80
C ILE A 49 34.67 34.21 11.88
N GLY A 50 35.09 32.93 11.80
CA GLY A 50 34.39 31.92 11.00
C GLY A 50 32.96 31.65 11.45
N LYS A 51 32.73 31.60 12.78
CA LYS A 51 31.37 31.48 13.35
C LYS A 51 30.51 32.71 13.07
N ALA A 52 31.06 33.91 13.24
CA ALA A 52 30.36 35.16 12.94
C ALA A 52 29.99 35.27 11.44
N GLN A 53 30.88 34.83 10.54
CA GLN A 53 30.59 34.79 9.10
C GLN A 53 29.49 33.77 8.76
N PHE A 54 29.47 32.61 9.40
CA PHE A 54 28.39 31.62 9.23
C PHE A 54 27.04 32.16 9.73
N GLU A 55 27.02 32.86 10.87
CA GLU A 55 25.81 33.53 11.37
C GLU A 55 25.34 34.65 10.43
N ILE A 56 26.26 35.48 9.91
CA ILE A 56 25.93 36.53 8.95
C ILE A 56 25.40 35.93 7.63
N ASP A 57 25.99 34.84 7.14
CA ASP A 57 25.54 34.18 5.92
C ASP A 57 24.20 33.47 6.10
N SER A 58 23.94 32.88 7.25
CA SER A 58 22.62 32.30 7.57
C SER A 58 21.55 33.39 7.70
N LEU A 59 21.85 34.53 8.34
CA LEU A 59 20.95 35.69 8.38
C LEU A 59 20.70 36.31 6.99
N ARG A 60 21.73 36.37 6.13
CA ARG A 60 21.60 36.83 4.73
C ARG A 60 20.76 35.90 3.88
N ARG A 61 20.84 34.57 4.10
CA ARG A 61 19.94 33.59 3.45
C ARG A 61 18.51 33.73 3.95
N MET A 62 18.31 33.86 5.27
CA MET A 62 16.99 34.11 5.86
C MET A 62 16.32 35.39 5.33
N SER A 63 17.09 36.44 5.05
CA SER A 63 16.64 37.71 4.46
C SER A 63 16.15 37.58 3.00
N LYS A 64 16.64 36.61 2.22
CA LYS A 64 16.23 36.40 0.82
C LYS A 64 14.96 35.57 0.65
N ASP A 65 14.61 34.77 1.66
CA ASP A 65 13.50 33.82 1.63
C ASP A 65 12.24 34.31 2.33
N GLN A 66 12.30 35.47 2.98
CA GLN A 66 11.13 36.15 3.54
C GLN A 66 11.16 37.62 3.11
N GLY A 67 10.00 38.21 2.86
CA GLY A 67 9.91 39.60 2.45
C GLY A 67 8.52 40.16 2.63
N GLN A 68 8.40 41.45 2.36
CA GLN A 68 7.15 42.17 2.45
C GLN A 68 6.98 43.03 1.20
N PHE A 69 5.80 42.95 0.57
CA PHE A 69 5.39 43.86 -0.49
C PHE A 69 4.10 44.55 -0.05
N GLN A 70 4.17 45.86 0.21
CA GLN A 70 3.07 46.63 0.82
C GLN A 70 2.59 45.99 2.13
N ASN A 71 1.30 45.62 2.24
CA ASN A 71 0.74 44.97 3.43
C ASN A 71 0.80 43.43 3.39
N VAL A 72 1.53 42.84 2.45
CA VAL A 72 1.60 41.39 2.28
C VAL A 72 2.98 40.89 2.68
N TYR A 73 3.01 40.00 3.66
CA TYR A 73 4.22 39.29 4.11
C TYR A 73 4.28 37.94 3.41
N TYR A 74 5.42 37.62 2.82
CA TYR A 74 5.65 36.34 2.15
C TYR A 74 6.89 35.67 2.71
N ARG A 75 6.84 34.34 2.78
CA ARG A 75 7.99 33.47 2.98
C ARG A 75 7.96 32.43 1.87
N LYS A 76 9.07 32.30 1.15
CA LYS A 76 9.23 31.25 0.15
C LYS A 76 9.25 29.91 0.86
N LEU A 77 8.33 29.03 0.47
CA LEU A 77 8.35 27.64 0.88
C LEU A 77 9.46 26.96 0.08
N HIS A 78 10.47 26.47 0.77
CA HIS A 78 11.41 25.53 0.17
C HIS A 78 10.79 24.14 0.21
N ASN A 79 10.94 23.35 -0.85
CA ASN A 79 10.65 21.92 -0.79
C ASN A 79 11.66 21.28 0.17
N THR A 80 11.24 21.11 1.43
CA THR A 80 12.02 20.53 2.53
C THR A 80 11.80 19.01 2.61
N GLU A 81 12.44 18.37 3.60
CA GLU A 81 12.14 16.99 4.03
C GLU A 81 10.63 16.69 4.09
N ALA A 82 9.79 17.68 4.43
CA ALA A 82 8.33 17.53 4.44
C ALA A 82 7.71 17.20 3.07
N SER A 83 8.29 17.67 1.95
CA SER A 83 7.85 17.26 0.61
C SER A 83 8.27 15.83 0.28
N THR A 84 9.48 15.43 0.65
CA THR A 84 9.96 14.05 0.50
C THR A 84 9.16 13.07 1.38
N ASP A 85 8.86 13.46 2.61
CA ASP A 85 8.02 12.69 3.54
C ASP A 85 6.58 12.56 3.03
N LEU A 86 6.06 13.62 2.38
CA LEU A 86 4.75 13.58 1.74
C LEU A 86 4.75 12.65 0.52
N GLU A 87 5.77 12.68 -0.32
CA GLU A 87 5.94 11.75 -1.45
C GLU A 87 6.05 10.30 -0.96
N LEU A 88 6.87 10.04 0.07
CA LEU A 88 6.98 8.71 0.69
C LEU A 88 5.64 8.25 1.28
N ALA A 89 4.88 9.15 1.92
CA ALA A 89 3.55 8.85 2.43
C ALA A 89 2.54 8.54 1.31
N LEU A 90 2.63 9.23 0.17
CA LEU A 90 1.80 8.98 -1.00
C LEU A 90 2.13 7.62 -1.65
N ASP A 91 3.41 7.27 -1.74
CA ASP A 91 3.85 5.97 -2.26
C ASP A 91 3.40 4.82 -1.36
N ASN A 92 3.59 4.94 -0.04
CA ASN A 92 3.10 3.98 0.93
C ASN A 92 1.58 3.80 0.85
N ARG A 93 0.83 4.89 0.64
CA ARG A 93 -0.61 4.86 0.43
C ARG A 93 -0.99 4.10 -0.85
N ALA A 94 -0.24 4.28 -1.94
CA ALA A 94 -0.48 3.57 -3.19
C ALA A 94 -0.22 2.06 -3.03
N ILE A 95 0.82 1.67 -2.30
CA ILE A 95 1.15 0.27 -1.99
C ILE A 95 0.04 -0.38 -1.16
N ILE A 96 -0.36 0.25 -0.04
CA ILE A 96 -1.46 -0.23 0.82
C ILE A 96 -2.76 -0.38 0.02
N LYS A 97 -3.07 0.61 -0.81
CA LYS A 97 -4.24 0.59 -1.69
C LYS A 97 -4.20 -0.63 -2.61
N ASN A 98 -3.09 -0.86 -3.30
CA ASN A 98 -2.96 -1.98 -4.23
C ASN A 98 -3.04 -3.34 -3.53
N ALA A 99 -2.41 -3.48 -2.36
CA ALA A 99 -2.51 -4.69 -1.55
C ALA A 99 -3.96 -5.00 -1.15
N LEU A 100 -4.70 -3.99 -0.67
CA LEU A 100 -6.12 -4.11 -0.37
C LEU A 100 -6.95 -4.47 -1.61
N PHE A 101 -6.70 -3.84 -2.76
CA PHE A 101 -7.43 -4.17 -4.00
C PHE A 101 -7.17 -5.61 -4.44
N ASN A 102 -5.93 -6.09 -4.36
CA ASN A 102 -5.58 -7.45 -4.75
C ASN A 102 -6.28 -8.47 -3.84
N VAL A 103 -6.24 -8.27 -2.52
CA VAL A 103 -6.95 -9.10 -1.53
C VAL A 103 -8.45 -9.16 -1.82
N LEU A 104 -9.06 -8.01 -2.06
CA LEU A 104 -10.50 -7.89 -2.24
C LEU A 104 -10.98 -8.36 -3.63
N SER A 105 -10.07 -8.52 -4.59
CA SER A 105 -10.42 -8.99 -5.93
C SER A 105 -10.78 -10.48 -5.95
N ASN A 106 -9.96 -11.33 -5.33
CA ASN A 106 -10.23 -12.75 -5.11
C ASN A 106 -9.22 -13.32 -4.11
N PRO A 107 -9.59 -13.42 -2.81
CA PRO A 107 -8.70 -13.96 -1.78
C PRO A 107 -8.67 -15.49 -1.75
N TYR A 108 -9.45 -16.17 -2.60
CA TYR A 108 -9.70 -17.60 -2.50
C TYR A 108 -8.94 -18.42 -3.53
N ILE A 109 -8.61 -19.64 -3.13
CA ILE A 109 -8.26 -20.76 -3.99
C ILE A 109 -9.25 -21.90 -3.72
N ALA A 110 -9.55 -22.69 -4.76
CA ALA A 110 -10.40 -23.86 -4.67
C ALA A 110 -9.71 -25.08 -5.28
N GLU A 111 -9.83 -26.22 -4.61
CA GLU A 111 -9.41 -27.52 -5.12
C GLU A 111 -10.62 -28.45 -5.19
N ILE A 112 -10.87 -29.02 -6.37
CA ILE A 112 -12.00 -29.93 -6.61
C ILE A 112 -11.49 -31.36 -6.46
N ALA A 113 -12.09 -32.12 -5.56
CA ALA A 113 -11.78 -33.54 -5.39
C ALA A 113 -12.39 -34.40 -6.51
N GLU A 114 -11.84 -35.60 -6.70
CA GLU A 114 -12.35 -36.57 -7.69
C GLU A 114 -13.84 -36.86 -7.43
N PRO A 115 -14.72 -36.68 -8.45
CA PRO A 115 -16.15 -36.94 -8.29
C PRO A 115 -16.46 -38.43 -8.07
N GLN A 116 -17.39 -38.69 -7.16
CA GLN A 116 -17.97 -40.01 -6.93
C GLN A 116 -19.27 -40.15 -7.73
N ILE A 117 -19.37 -41.21 -8.52
CA ILE A 117 -20.54 -41.49 -9.35
C ILE A 117 -21.24 -42.74 -8.83
N LYS A 118 -22.54 -42.65 -8.57
CA LYS A 118 -23.38 -43.77 -8.11
C LYS A 118 -24.54 -43.96 -9.07
N SER A 119 -24.67 -45.16 -9.65
CA SER A 119 -25.84 -45.53 -10.44
C SER A 119 -26.96 -46.09 -9.56
N TYR A 120 -28.22 -45.86 -9.94
CA TYR A 120 -29.36 -46.41 -9.23
C TYR A 120 -29.74 -47.78 -9.81
N PRO A 121 -29.70 -48.88 -9.02
CA PRO A 121 -29.99 -50.24 -9.53
C PRO A 121 -31.39 -50.38 -10.12
N TYR A 122 -32.35 -49.63 -9.58
CA TYR A 122 -33.75 -49.67 -9.97
C TYR A 122 -34.13 -48.58 -10.99
N ASN A 123 -33.20 -47.71 -11.36
CA ASN A 123 -33.38 -46.70 -12.40
C ASN A 123 -32.07 -46.48 -13.17
N PRO A 124 -31.74 -47.37 -14.14
CA PRO A 124 -30.46 -47.36 -14.83
C PRO A 124 -30.23 -46.11 -15.70
N GLY A 125 -31.27 -45.30 -15.94
CA GLY A 125 -31.17 -44.03 -16.65
C GLY A 125 -30.70 -42.85 -15.77
N LEU A 126 -30.65 -43.01 -14.45
CA LEU A 126 -30.24 -41.99 -13.49
C LEU A 126 -28.97 -42.38 -12.74
N LEU A 127 -28.17 -41.37 -12.43
CA LEU A 127 -27.02 -41.46 -11.55
C LEU A 127 -26.95 -40.25 -10.62
N SER A 128 -26.26 -40.40 -9.49
CA SER A 128 -25.85 -39.31 -8.61
C SER A 128 -24.38 -39.01 -8.82
N VAL A 129 -24.05 -37.74 -9.02
CA VAL A 129 -22.67 -37.21 -9.03
C VAL A 129 -22.47 -36.44 -7.74
N ARG A 130 -21.52 -36.88 -6.92
CA ARG A 130 -21.10 -36.18 -5.70
C ARG A 130 -19.64 -35.75 -5.83
N PHE A 131 -19.33 -34.52 -5.45
CA PHE A 131 -17.95 -34.02 -5.43
C PHE A 131 -17.76 -33.05 -4.28
N GLU A 132 -16.51 -32.91 -3.85
CA GLU A 132 -16.14 -32.02 -2.75
C GLU A 132 -15.22 -30.92 -3.28
N ILE A 133 -15.38 -29.72 -2.76
CA ILE A 133 -14.53 -28.57 -3.05
C ILE A 133 -13.95 -28.07 -1.76
N GLU A 134 -12.62 -28.05 -1.67
CA GLU A 134 -11.90 -27.41 -0.59
C GLU A 134 -11.61 -25.95 -0.94
N TYR A 135 -12.06 -25.03 -0.08
CA TYR A 135 -11.82 -23.60 -0.20
C TYR A 135 -10.76 -23.18 0.82
N ARG A 136 -9.78 -22.39 0.37
CA ARG A 136 -8.74 -21.80 1.20
C ARG A 136 -8.49 -20.34 0.84
N LEU A 137 -7.90 -19.60 1.78
CA LEU A 137 -7.33 -18.28 1.50
C LEU A 137 -5.96 -18.43 0.82
N LYS A 138 -5.66 -17.54 -0.13
CA LYS A 138 -4.33 -17.41 -0.74
C LYS A 138 -3.35 -16.87 0.28
N LYS A 139 -2.57 -17.76 0.89
CA LYS A 139 -1.66 -17.43 1.99
C LYS A 139 -0.74 -16.24 1.68
N GLU A 140 -0.09 -16.26 0.52
CA GLU A 140 0.81 -15.17 0.07
C GLU A 140 0.11 -13.80 0.06
N LEU A 141 -1.12 -13.76 -0.47
CA LEU A 141 -1.91 -12.53 -0.55
C LEU A 141 -2.34 -12.01 0.85
N ILE A 142 -2.58 -12.93 1.79
CA ILE A 142 -2.89 -12.62 3.19
C ILE A 142 -1.64 -12.13 3.93
N GLU A 143 -0.49 -12.76 3.71
CA GLU A 143 0.78 -12.37 4.32
C GLU A 143 1.20 -10.99 3.81
N ASP A 144 1.13 -10.75 2.50
CA ASP A 144 1.42 -9.46 1.86
C ASP A 144 0.60 -8.33 2.50
N ILE A 145 -0.71 -8.52 2.67
CA ILE A 145 -1.54 -7.46 3.24
C ILE A 145 -1.28 -7.25 4.73
N ILE A 146 -0.96 -8.31 5.49
CA ILE A 146 -0.61 -8.19 6.92
C ILE A 146 0.73 -7.47 7.10
N GLU A 147 1.69 -7.68 6.19
CA GLU A 147 2.99 -7.01 6.23
C GLU A 147 2.92 -5.55 5.77
N LEU A 148 2.19 -5.28 4.69
CA LEU A 148 2.12 -3.95 4.07
C LEU A 148 1.20 -3.00 4.82
N VAL A 149 0.17 -3.53 5.48
CA VAL A 149 -0.77 -2.73 6.25
C VAL A 149 -0.43 -2.90 7.73
N PRO A 150 -0.27 -1.81 8.51
CA PRO A 150 0.07 -1.86 9.94
C PRO A 150 -1.03 -2.46 10.86
N PHE A 151 -1.60 -3.62 10.54
CA PHE A 151 -2.58 -4.33 11.35
C PHE A 151 -2.00 -4.61 12.74
N ARG A 152 -2.74 -4.22 13.78
CA ARG A 152 -2.59 -4.80 15.11
C ARG A 152 -3.25 -6.17 15.08
N SER A 153 -2.44 -7.21 14.92
CA SER A 153 -2.89 -8.60 14.97
C SER A 153 -3.22 -8.98 16.42
N VAL A 154 -4.46 -9.43 16.68
CA VAL A 154 -4.82 -10.09 17.94
C VAL A 154 -5.07 -11.55 17.60
N ARG A 155 -4.07 -12.38 17.83
CA ARG A 155 -4.19 -13.82 17.61
C ARG A 155 -4.93 -14.44 18.79
N ASN A 156 -6.18 -14.85 18.59
CA ASN A 156 -6.86 -15.69 19.57
C ASN A 156 -6.37 -17.13 19.36
N ARG A 157 -5.64 -17.69 20.33
CA ARG A 157 -5.12 -19.08 20.23
C ARG A 157 -6.21 -20.13 20.45
N GLU A 158 -7.39 -19.73 20.92
CA GLU A 158 -8.50 -20.64 21.28
C GLU A 158 -9.57 -20.73 20.18
N GLU A 159 -9.59 -19.82 19.22
CA GLU A 159 -10.55 -19.80 18.10
C GLU A 159 -9.85 -20.06 16.77
N SER A 160 -10.51 -20.76 15.85
CA SER A 160 -10.01 -21.04 14.48
C SER A 160 -9.95 -19.80 13.56
N TYR A 161 -9.99 -18.59 14.12
CA TYR A 161 -10.03 -17.33 13.39
C TYR A 161 -8.87 -16.44 13.84
N ASP A 162 -8.08 -15.96 12.88
CA ASP A 162 -7.10 -14.90 13.11
C ASP A 162 -7.80 -13.54 12.93
N PHE A 163 -7.72 -12.67 13.94
CA PHE A 163 -8.28 -11.32 13.92
C PHE A 163 -7.16 -10.28 13.71
N HIS A 164 -7.32 -9.46 12.70
CA HIS A 164 -6.40 -8.38 12.36
C HIS A 164 -7.16 -7.05 12.34
N ALA A 165 -6.82 -6.14 13.26
CA ALA A 165 -7.41 -4.80 13.28
C ALA A 165 -6.38 -3.77 12.81
N TYR A 166 -6.66 -3.09 11.70
CA TYR A 166 -5.85 -1.97 11.26
C TYR A 166 -6.56 -0.67 11.61
N THR A 167 -6.02 0.03 12.60
CA THR A 167 -6.39 1.44 12.83
C THR A 167 -5.73 2.29 11.75
N ALA A 168 -6.34 2.32 10.57
CA ALA A 168 -5.95 3.23 9.50
C ALA A 168 -6.21 4.67 9.94
N LYS A 169 -5.27 5.59 9.70
CA LYS A 169 -5.65 7.01 9.75
C LYS A 169 -6.58 7.27 8.57
N PHE A 170 -7.61 8.08 8.79
CA PHE A 170 -8.71 8.38 7.84
C PHE A 170 -8.27 8.79 6.42
N SER A 171 -7.02 9.27 6.25
CA SER A 171 -6.40 9.65 4.98
C SER A 171 -5.94 8.47 4.11
N ASP A 172 -5.68 7.31 4.71
CA ASP A 172 -4.83 6.30 4.07
C ASP A 172 -5.64 5.36 3.16
N ILE A 173 -6.95 5.27 3.38
CA ILE A 173 -7.86 4.42 2.59
C ILE A 173 -8.72 5.28 1.67
N PRO A 174 -8.80 4.99 0.35
CA PRO A 174 -9.71 5.67 -0.57
C PRO A 174 -11.18 5.59 -0.11
N PHE A 175 -11.93 6.69 -0.25
CA PHE A 175 -13.35 6.76 0.12
C PHE A 175 -14.19 5.66 -0.56
N GLN A 176 -13.95 5.42 -1.86
CA GLN A 176 -14.65 4.39 -2.61
C GLN A 176 -14.45 3.00 -1.99
N LEU A 177 -13.21 2.67 -1.65
CA LEU A 177 -12.87 1.39 -1.05
C LEU A 177 -13.56 1.20 0.31
N ARG A 178 -13.60 2.23 1.16
CA ARG A 178 -14.36 2.18 2.43
C ARG A 178 -15.84 1.92 2.20
N ARG A 179 -16.44 2.63 1.24
CA ARG A 179 -17.86 2.47 0.89
C ARG A 179 -18.16 1.05 0.43
N ASP A 180 -17.28 0.48 -0.40
CA ASP A 180 -17.42 -0.88 -0.93
C ASP A 180 -17.27 -1.92 0.21
N ILE A 181 -16.36 -1.69 1.17
CA ILE A 181 -16.24 -2.51 2.39
C ILE A 181 -17.51 -2.42 3.25
N GLN A 182 -18.00 -1.20 3.52
CA GLN A 182 -19.19 -0.98 4.34
C GLN A 182 -20.46 -1.61 3.77
N ARG A 183 -20.61 -1.59 2.43
CA ARG A 183 -21.73 -2.22 1.74
C ARG A 183 -21.58 -3.73 1.60
N GLY A 184 -20.35 -4.24 1.74
CA GLY A 184 -20.05 -5.64 1.46
C GLY A 184 -19.93 -5.94 -0.04
N ASP A 185 -19.76 -4.91 -0.89
CA ASP A 185 -19.65 -5.05 -2.35
C ASP A 185 -18.38 -5.83 -2.76
N TYR A 186 -17.38 -5.89 -1.88
CA TYR A 186 -16.16 -6.69 -2.04
C TYR A 186 -16.38 -8.19 -1.85
N ARG A 187 -17.51 -8.62 -1.27
CA ARG A 187 -17.72 -10.03 -0.92
C ARG A 187 -17.69 -10.88 -2.18
N ILE A 188 -16.83 -11.88 -2.18
CA ILE A 188 -16.66 -12.83 -3.28
C ILE A 188 -17.45 -14.10 -2.96
N ILE A 189 -18.23 -14.59 -3.91
CA ILE A 189 -19.02 -15.80 -3.78
C ILE A 189 -18.52 -16.87 -4.76
N ALA A 190 -18.60 -18.13 -4.36
CA ALA A 190 -18.31 -19.24 -5.26
C ALA A 190 -19.56 -19.61 -6.07
N VAL A 191 -19.42 -19.62 -7.40
CA VAL A 191 -20.39 -20.19 -8.34
C VAL A 191 -19.80 -21.47 -8.89
N VAL A 192 -20.42 -22.61 -8.57
CA VAL A 192 -19.95 -23.92 -9.02
C VAL A 192 -20.76 -24.34 -10.23
N LYS A 193 -20.09 -24.82 -11.27
CA LYS A 193 -20.71 -25.14 -12.56
C LYS A 193 -20.33 -26.55 -13.02
N LEU A 194 -21.31 -27.28 -13.52
CA LEU A 194 -21.08 -28.46 -14.34
C LEU A 194 -21.10 -28.04 -15.80
N ILE A 195 -19.99 -28.25 -16.50
CA ILE A 195 -19.77 -27.77 -17.87
C ILE A 195 -19.77 -28.96 -18.82
N ASN A 196 -20.47 -28.83 -19.95
CA ASN A 196 -20.48 -29.85 -21.00
C ASN A 196 -19.28 -29.70 -21.95
N ARG A 197 -19.13 -30.67 -22.84
CA ARG A 197 -18.08 -30.69 -23.90
C ARG A 197 -18.17 -29.53 -24.89
N HIS A 198 -19.26 -28.77 -24.89
CA HIS A 198 -19.44 -27.56 -25.69
C HIS A 198 -19.16 -26.27 -24.90
N SER A 199 -18.55 -26.38 -23.71
CA SER A 199 -18.27 -25.25 -22.80
C SER A 199 -19.52 -24.50 -22.31
N GLN A 200 -20.68 -25.16 -22.32
CA GLN A 200 -21.94 -24.61 -21.82
C GLN A 200 -22.21 -25.08 -20.39
N SER A 201 -22.76 -24.19 -19.58
CA SER A 201 -23.15 -24.53 -18.21
C SER A 201 -24.42 -25.39 -18.23
N ARG A 202 -24.32 -26.63 -17.74
CA ARG A 202 -25.45 -27.55 -17.64
C ARG A 202 -26.17 -27.46 -16.32
N HIS A 203 -25.45 -27.15 -15.25
CA HIS A 203 -26.00 -26.99 -13.91
C HIS A 203 -25.14 -26.03 -13.11
N ILE A 204 -25.78 -25.28 -12.21
CA ILE A 204 -25.11 -24.28 -11.37
C ILE A 204 -25.48 -24.54 -9.90
N PHE A 205 -24.49 -24.46 -9.01
CA PHE A 205 -24.71 -24.41 -7.56
C PHE A 205 -24.29 -23.04 -7.05
N ILE A 206 -25.21 -22.38 -6.32
CA ILE A 206 -24.99 -21.08 -5.69
C ILE A 206 -25.60 -21.13 -4.30
N ASP A 207 -24.94 -20.50 -3.35
CA ASP A 207 -25.43 -20.38 -1.99
C ASP A 207 -26.72 -19.52 -1.90
N GLU A 208 -27.75 -20.05 -1.24
CA GLU A 208 -29.09 -19.48 -1.16
C GLU A 208 -29.11 -18.07 -0.57
N LYS A 209 -28.29 -17.82 0.47
CA LYS A 209 -28.15 -16.50 1.11
C LYS A 209 -27.73 -15.37 0.17
N TYR A 210 -27.15 -15.68 -0.99
CA TYR A 210 -26.76 -14.69 -2.00
C TYR A 210 -27.71 -14.65 -3.19
N PHE A 211 -28.67 -15.57 -3.21
CA PHE A 211 -29.67 -15.66 -4.26
C PHE A 211 -30.89 -14.84 -3.87
N ALA A 212 -30.90 -13.54 -4.18
CA ALA A 212 -32.06 -12.69 -3.97
C ALA A 212 -33.25 -13.16 -4.84
N ASP A 213 -34.47 -13.04 -4.33
CA ASP A 213 -35.70 -13.35 -5.09
C ASP A 213 -35.87 -12.47 -6.35
N THR A 214 -35.11 -11.38 -6.43
CA THR A 214 -35.05 -10.45 -7.57
C THR A 214 -34.09 -10.87 -8.67
N LEU A 215 -33.31 -11.96 -8.48
CA LEU A 215 -32.43 -12.44 -9.54
C LEU A 215 -33.27 -12.90 -10.74
N PRO A 216 -32.93 -12.44 -11.96
CA PRO A 216 -33.63 -12.83 -13.16
C PRO A 216 -33.68 -14.36 -13.26
N LYS A 217 -34.87 -14.90 -13.61
CA LYS A 217 -35.00 -16.31 -13.95
C LYS A 217 -34.07 -16.59 -15.13
N ILE A 218 -32.90 -17.16 -14.88
CA ILE A 218 -32.05 -17.75 -15.92
C ILE A 218 -32.91 -18.82 -16.57
N ARG A 219 -33.46 -18.54 -17.75
CA ARG A 219 -34.56 -19.35 -18.30
C ARG A 219 -34.11 -20.74 -18.77
N SER A 220 -32.81 -21.00 -18.89
CA SER A 220 -32.27 -22.19 -19.57
C SER A 220 -31.39 -23.10 -18.71
N ILE A 221 -30.79 -22.63 -17.61
CA ILE A 221 -29.83 -23.41 -16.82
C ILE A 221 -30.42 -23.72 -15.44
N PRO A 222 -30.56 -25.00 -15.06
CA PRO A 222 -30.96 -25.39 -13.71
C PRO A 222 -29.98 -24.89 -12.65
N ILE A 223 -30.52 -24.38 -11.54
CA ILE A 223 -29.74 -23.85 -10.40
C ILE A 223 -30.15 -24.59 -9.13
N SER A 224 -29.17 -25.19 -8.46
CA SER A 224 -29.32 -25.66 -7.08
C SER A 224 -28.91 -24.56 -6.12
N LYS A 225 -29.87 -24.11 -5.29
CA LYS A 225 -29.58 -23.26 -4.14
C LYS A 225 -29.03 -24.14 -3.01
N THR A 226 -27.82 -23.86 -2.54
CA THR A 226 -27.16 -24.64 -1.49
C THR A 226 -26.79 -23.75 -0.30
N ASN A 227 -26.18 -24.29 0.76
CA ASN A 227 -25.60 -23.51 1.85
C ASN A 227 -24.19 -24.02 2.17
N GLN A 228 -23.45 -24.35 1.11
CA GLN A 228 -22.18 -25.07 1.23
C GLN A 228 -21.00 -24.09 1.37
N PHE A 229 -21.03 -22.96 0.67
CA PHE A 229 -19.91 -22.01 0.66
C PHE A 229 -19.87 -21.13 1.92
N ARG A 230 -18.66 -20.89 2.43
CA ARG A 230 -18.43 -20.01 3.59
C ARG A 230 -17.38 -18.97 3.24
N GLN A 231 -17.66 -17.71 3.62
CA GLN A 231 -16.64 -16.67 3.55
C GLN A 231 -15.56 -17.01 4.58
N LEU A 232 -14.31 -17.06 4.15
CA LEU A 232 -13.15 -17.22 5.04
C LEU A 232 -12.53 -15.87 5.38
N MET A 233 -12.96 -14.80 4.72
CA MET A 233 -12.51 -13.44 4.97
C MET A 233 -13.71 -12.50 5.11
N VAL A 234 -13.69 -11.68 6.15
CA VAL A 234 -14.64 -10.59 6.34
C VAL A 234 -13.87 -9.32 6.68
N LEU A 235 -14.14 -8.25 5.94
CA LEU A 235 -13.71 -6.90 6.27
C LEU A 235 -14.88 -6.05 6.76
N THR A 236 -14.61 -5.24 7.76
CA THR A 236 -15.47 -4.15 8.20
C THR A 236 -14.66 -2.86 8.15
N ALA A 237 -15.32 -1.73 7.86
CA ALA A 237 -14.68 -0.43 7.81
C ALA A 237 -15.53 0.60 8.55
N SER A 238 -14.89 1.35 9.44
CA SER A 238 -15.47 2.51 10.09
C SER A 238 -14.84 3.81 9.56
N ASN A 239 -15.09 4.92 10.24
CA ASN A 239 -14.41 6.18 9.96
C ASN A 239 -12.97 6.23 10.52
N ILE A 240 -12.55 5.25 11.33
CA ILE A 240 -11.26 5.28 12.04
C ILE A 240 -10.46 3.98 11.93
N ASP A 241 -11.04 2.90 11.43
CA ASP A 241 -10.36 1.61 11.30
C ASP A 241 -10.95 0.74 10.17
N ILE A 242 -10.13 -0.20 9.70
CA ILE A 242 -10.55 -1.39 8.96
C ILE A 242 -10.22 -2.60 9.83
N GLN A 243 -11.19 -3.48 10.01
CA GLN A 243 -11.00 -4.75 10.71
C GLN A 243 -11.14 -5.88 9.70
N MET A 244 -10.23 -6.83 9.77
CA MET A 244 -10.17 -8.00 8.89
C MET A 244 -10.19 -9.25 9.76
N TYR A 245 -11.16 -10.11 9.49
CA TYR A 245 -11.35 -11.41 10.13
C TYR A 245 -10.99 -12.49 9.11
N LEU A 246 -10.07 -13.37 9.47
CA LEU A 246 -9.56 -14.42 8.61
C LEU A 246 -9.78 -15.79 9.25
N ASN A 247 -10.37 -16.72 8.50
CA ASN A 247 -10.41 -18.12 8.84
C ASN A 247 -9.35 -18.86 8.02
N ASN A 248 -8.27 -19.25 8.69
CA ASN A 248 -7.15 -19.93 8.05
C ASN A 248 -7.33 -21.46 7.99
N VAL A 249 -8.46 -21.99 8.49
CA VAL A 249 -8.80 -23.39 8.35
C VAL A 249 -9.47 -23.61 6.99
N PRO A 250 -8.97 -24.57 6.18
CA PRO A 250 -9.63 -24.96 4.93
C PRO A 250 -11.09 -25.37 5.16
N HIS A 251 -11.98 -24.93 4.29
CA HIS A 251 -13.40 -25.27 4.36
C HIS A 251 -13.78 -26.20 3.21
N VAL A 252 -14.23 -27.42 3.54
CA VAL A 252 -14.66 -28.42 2.54
C VAL A 252 -16.17 -28.38 2.41
N SER A 253 -16.64 -28.32 1.15
CA SER A 253 -18.04 -28.27 0.76
C SER A 253 -18.40 -29.47 -0.10
N SER A 254 -19.51 -30.13 0.19
CA SER A 254 -20.00 -31.28 -0.61
C SER A 254 -21.17 -30.86 -1.49
N TYR A 255 -21.10 -31.21 -2.77
CA TYR A 255 -22.15 -30.98 -3.75
C TYR A 255 -22.63 -32.31 -4.30
N GLU A 256 -23.94 -32.42 -4.53
CA GLU A 256 -24.55 -33.63 -5.07
C GLU A 256 -25.66 -33.24 -6.05
N LEU A 257 -25.74 -33.96 -7.17
CA LEU A 257 -26.76 -33.79 -8.19
C LEU A 257 -27.14 -35.13 -8.79
N GLU A 258 -28.45 -35.37 -8.88
CA GLU A 258 -28.99 -36.45 -9.68
C GLU A 258 -29.20 -35.99 -11.13
N MET A 259 -28.76 -36.80 -12.09
CA MET A 259 -28.91 -36.50 -13.51
C MET A 259 -29.01 -37.75 -14.37
N SER A 260 -29.40 -37.57 -15.63
CA SER A 260 -29.47 -38.67 -16.58
C SER A 260 -28.08 -39.13 -16.99
N VAL A 261 -27.93 -40.42 -17.32
CA VAL A 261 -26.69 -40.97 -17.89
C VAL A 261 -26.29 -40.24 -19.18
N ALA A 262 -27.27 -39.82 -19.99
CA ALA A 262 -27.02 -39.08 -21.22
C ALA A 262 -26.42 -37.70 -20.95
N ASP A 263 -26.94 -36.96 -19.97
CA ASP A 263 -26.39 -35.66 -19.57
C ASP A 263 -25.00 -35.80 -18.98
N PHE A 264 -24.80 -36.80 -18.12
CA PHE A 264 -23.50 -37.10 -17.51
C PHE A 264 -22.43 -37.41 -18.56
N ASN A 265 -22.75 -38.25 -19.56
CA ASN A 265 -21.82 -38.57 -20.64
C ASN A 265 -21.41 -37.36 -21.50
N ASN A 266 -22.19 -36.28 -21.46
CA ASN A 266 -21.89 -35.03 -22.13
C ASN A 266 -21.16 -34.01 -21.23
N LEU A 267 -20.98 -34.32 -19.93
CA LEU A 267 -20.16 -33.49 -19.06
C LEU A 267 -18.68 -33.59 -19.46
N ASP A 268 -17.97 -32.51 -19.19
CA ASP A 268 -16.54 -32.38 -19.45
C ASP A 268 -15.78 -32.10 -18.15
N HIS A 269 -16.15 -31.04 -17.43
CA HIS A 269 -15.47 -30.65 -16.20
C HIS A 269 -16.38 -29.91 -15.21
N ILE A 270 -15.90 -29.82 -13.97
CA ILE A 270 -16.47 -29.00 -12.90
C ILE A 270 -15.64 -27.73 -12.81
N ALA A 271 -16.28 -26.58 -12.73
CA ALA A 271 -15.62 -25.30 -12.56
C ALA A 271 -16.12 -24.58 -11.31
N VAL A 272 -15.22 -23.84 -10.66
CA VAL A 272 -15.54 -22.93 -9.57
C VAL A 272 -15.11 -21.54 -9.99
N GLU A 273 -16.06 -20.62 -10.06
CA GLU A 273 -15.79 -19.22 -10.37
C GLU A 273 -16.10 -18.34 -9.17
N PHE A 274 -15.15 -17.47 -8.84
CA PHE A 274 -15.27 -16.52 -7.75
C PHE A 274 -15.79 -15.20 -8.31
N VAL A 275 -17.01 -14.84 -7.93
CA VAL A 275 -17.74 -13.68 -8.47
C VAL A 275 -17.99 -12.69 -7.35
N ARG A 276 -17.83 -11.38 -7.58
CA ARG A 276 -18.24 -10.36 -6.62
C ARG A 276 -19.76 -10.39 -6.47
N LEU A 277 -20.24 -10.33 -5.24
CA LEU A 277 -21.67 -10.34 -4.93
C LEU A 277 -22.43 -9.24 -5.68
N ALA A 278 -21.83 -8.05 -5.81
CA ALA A 278 -22.40 -6.94 -6.56
C ALA A 278 -22.54 -7.22 -8.07
N ASP A 279 -21.69 -8.07 -8.63
CA ASP A 279 -21.68 -8.42 -10.06
C ASP A 279 -22.50 -9.69 -10.36
N LEU A 280 -22.93 -10.44 -9.34
CA LEU A 280 -23.64 -11.70 -9.50
C LEU A 280 -24.87 -11.62 -10.44
N PRO A 281 -25.77 -10.63 -10.31
CA PRO A 281 -26.94 -10.56 -11.20
C PRO A 281 -26.55 -10.42 -12.68
N ARG A 282 -25.49 -9.65 -12.95
CA ARG A 282 -24.98 -9.46 -14.30
C ARG A 282 -24.30 -10.72 -14.80
N TYR A 283 -23.42 -11.30 -14.00
CA TYR A 283 -22.71 -12.54 -14.29
C TYR A 283 -23.67 -13.66 -14.70
N LEU A 284 -24.76 -13.84 -13.95
CA LEU A 284 -25.78 -14.87 -14.23
C LEU A 284 -26.55 -14.65 -15.54
N ASN A 285 -26.75 -13.40 -15.95
CA ASN A 285 -27.43 -13.08 -17.21
C ASN A 285 -26.54 -13.27 -18.45
N GLU A 286 -25.22 -13.21 -18.26
CA GLU A 286 -24.23 -13.36 -19.33
C GLU A 286 -23.79 -14.83 -19.52
N LEU A 287 -24.34 -15.75 -18.72
CA LEU A 287 -24.04 -17.18 -18.87
C LEU A 287 -24.59 -17.72 -20.21
N PRO A 288 -23.77 -18.47 -20.95
CA PRO A 288 -24.12 -19.01 -22.28
C PRO A 288 -25.13 -20.16 -22.23
#